data_AF-A0A327W5X7-F1
#
_entry.id   AF-A0A327W5X7-F1
#
_cell.length_a   1.000
_cell.length_b   1.000
_cell.length_c   1.000
_cell.angle_alpha   90.00
_cell.angle_beta   90.00
_cell.angle_gamma   90.00
#
_symmetry.space_group_name_H-M   'P 1'
#
loop_
_entity.id
_entity.type
_entity.pdbx_description
1 polymer ?
#
loop_
_entity_poly.entity_id
_entity_poly.type
_entity_poly.pdbx_seq_one_letter_code
_entity_poly.pdbx_strand_id
1 'polypeptide(L)'
;MTTIKNLRNEVWKDLQIKNKSALRKKYAVSNMGRVISYHESTEDGKLLTGSTVEGYTVLNVKPADSYQSLYLHREVAKLFVKRPGRAHRYVIHLDYDKKNNKATNLKWATKEEMENHQQNSPAKKAYKEKQRNRLKGLKLNVSKVKNIKRLLNKPGKKTMKQIAEQFDISEMQLYRIKSGENWSHVTLD
;
A
#
# COMPACT_ATOMS: atom_id res chain seq x y z
N MET A 1 -34.40 11.11 -16.31
CA MET A 1 -33.61 10.41 -15.28
C MET A 1 -32.72 9.42 -16.01
N THR A 2 -31.40 9.50 -15.86
CA THR A 2 -30.49 8.60 -16.58
C THR A 2 -30.40 7.29 -15.82
N THR A 3 -31.15 6.29 -16.27
CA THR A 3 -31.12 4.92 -15.74
C THR A 3 -29.69 4.38 -15.81
N ILE A 4 -29.18 3.86 -14.70
CA ILE A 4 -27.83 3.28 -14.69
C ILE A 4 -27.84 2.02 -15.55
N LYS A 5 -26.99 1.99 -16.59
CA LYS A 5 -26.74 0.75 -17.33
C LYS A 5 -25.83 -0.16 -16.49
N ASN A 6 -26.36 -1.33 -16.13
CA ASN A 6 -25.59 -2.36 -15.45
C ASN A 6 -24.56 -3.00 -16.38
N LEU A 7 -23.40 -3.32 -15.82
CA LEU A 7 -22.38 -4.11 -16.49
C LEU A 7 -22.76 -5.59 -16.46
N ARG A 8 -22.16 -6.40 -17.35
CA ARG A 8 -22.39 -7.85 -17.38
C ARG A 8 -22.03 -8.47 -16.02
N ASN A 9 -22.94 -9.27 -15.46
CA ASN A 9 -22.80 -9.93 -14.16
C ASN A 9 -22.57 -8.97 -12.98
N GLU A 10 -23.02 -7.72 -13.11
CA GLU A 10 -22.95 -6.77 -12.03
C GLU A 10 -24.07 -7.00 -11.02
N VAL A 11 -23.70 -7.06 -9.75
CA VAL A 11 -24.61 -7.28 -8.63
C VAL A 11 -24.42 -6.14 -7.65
N TRP A 12 -25.51 -5.49 -7.27
CA TRP A 12 -25.55 -4.39 -6.31
C TRP A 12 -25.95 -4.88 -4.92
N LYS A 13 -25.31 -4.34 -3.87
CA LYS A 13 -25.66 -4.57 -2.46
C LYS A 13 -25.60 -3.28 -1.66
N ASP A 14 -26.52 -3.13 -0.72
CA ASP A 14 -26.62 -1.95 0.15
C ASP A 14 -25.39 -1.80 1.06
N LEU A 15 -24.88 -0.57 1.14
CA LEU A 15 -23.82 -0.20 2.07
C LEU A 15 -24.37 -0.13 3.49
N GLN A 16 -23.61 -0.72 4.42
CA GLN A 16 -23.94 -0.69 5.85
C GLN A 16 -23.37 0.59 6.48
N ILE A 17 -24.17 1.66 6.47
CA ILE A 17 -23.82 2.97 7.04
C ILE A 17 -24.42 3.08 8.44
N LYS A 18 -23.62 3.52 9.43
CA LYS A 18 -24.16 3.79 10.78
C LYS A 18 -25.08 5.01 10.73
N ASN A 19 -26.18 4.99 11.49
CA ASN A 19 -27.19 6.06 11.49
C ASN A 19 -27.79 6.34 10.09
N LYS A 20 -27.95 5.30 9.26
CA LYS A 20 -28.49 5.44 7.88
C LYS A 20 -29.88 6.06 7.79
N SER A 21 -30.71 5.97 8.84
CA SER A 21 -32.03 6.60 8.90
C SER A 21 -31.98 8.12 8.83
N ALA A 22 -30.85 8.73 9.20
CA ALA A 22 -30.64 10.18 9.08
C ALA A 22 -30.21 10.61 7.66
N LEU A 23 -29.98 9.66 6.74
CA LEU A 23 -29.63 9.98 5.36
C LEU A 23 -30.89 10.13 4.50
N ARG A 24 -30.91 11.17 3.67
CA ARG A 24 -31.98 11.37 2.66
C ARG A 24 -31.93 10.36 1.51
N LYS A 25 -30.79 9.67 1.35
CA LYS A 25 -30.52 8.74 0.26
C LYS A 25 -29.93 7.45 0.82
N LYS A 26 -30.22 6.35 0.15
CA LYS A 26 -29.57 5.06 0.34
C LYS A 26 -28.36 4.97 -0.58
N TYR A 27 -27.44 4.06 -0.24
CA TYR A 27 -26.21 3.86 -0.99
C TYR A 27 -25.95 2.38 -1.18
N ALA A 28 -25.53 2.00 -2.38
CA ALA A 28 -25.18 0.63 -2.72
C ALA A 28 -23.85 0.59 -3.46
N VAL A 29 -23.16 -0.54 -3.36
CA VAL A 29 -21.92 -0.81 -4.06
C VAL A 29 -22.05 -2.11 -4.86
N SER A 30 -21.45 -2.14 -6.04
CA SER A 30 -21.45 -3.32 -6.89
C SER A 30 -20.21 -4.18 -6.72
N ASN A 31 -20.31 -5.45 -7.11
CA ASN A 31 -19.16 -6.36 -7.25
C ASN A 31 -18.11 -5.84 -8.25
N MET A 32 -18.46 -4.88 -9.12
CA MET A 32 -17.53 -4.21 -10.04
C MET A 32 -16.81 -3.01 -9.40
N GLY A 33 -17.07 -2.71 -8.12
CA GLY A 33 -16.44 -1.61 -7.40
C GLY A 33 -17.07 -0.25 -7.68
N ARG A 34 -18.25 -0.20 -8.30
CA ARG A 34 -19.01 1.02 -8.54
C ARG A 34 -19.91 1.31 -7.34
N VAL A 35 -20.22 2.59 -7.11
CA VAL A 35 -21.09 3.01 -6.00
C VAL A 35 -22.18 3.93 -6.52
N ILE A 36 -23.38 3.80 -5.96
CA ILE A 36 -24.56 4.59 -6.33
C ILE A 36 -25.22 5.18 -5.09
N SER A 37 -25.87 6.32 -5.26
CA SER A 37 -26.88 6.82 -4.31
C SER A 37 -28.27 6.78 -4.95
N TYR A 38 -29.29 6.38 -4.21
CA TYR A 38 -30.67 6.24 -4.69
C TYR A 38 -31.69 6.57 -3.60
N HIS A 39 -32.97 6.71 -3.97
CA HIS A 39 -34.06 6.94 -3.02
C HIS A 39 -34.81 5.64 -2.73
N GLU A 40 -35.52 5.13 -3.74
CA GLU A 40 -36.40 3.97 -3.60
C GLU A 40 -35.75 2.70 -4.16
N SER A 41 -35.24 2.77 -5.40
CA SER A 41 -34.67 1.63 -6.12
C SER A 41 -33.23 1.90 -6.58
N THR A 42 -32.45 0.85 -6.80
CA THR A 42 -31.12 1.03 -7.40
C THR A 42 -31.19 1.49 -8.87
N GLU A 43 -32.36 1.34 -9.51
CA GLU A 43 -32.61 1.70 -10.90
C GLU A 43 -32.68 3.22 -11.13
N ASP A 44 -33.18 3.98 -10.15
CA ASP A 44 -33.15 5.46 -10.13
C ASP A 44 -31.83 6.03 -9.60
N GLY A 45 -30.87 5.15 -9.29
CA GLY A 45 -29.61 5.53 -8.68
C GLY A 45 -28.78 6.49 -9.55
N LYS A 46 -27.93 7.26 -8.88
CA LYS A 46 -26.88 8.06 -9.50
C LYS A 46 -25.52 7.47 -9.14
N LEU A 47 -24.69 7.19 -10.15
CA LEU A 47 -23.30 6.79 -9.97
C LEU A 47 -22.50 7.88 -9.26
N LEU A 48 -21.71 7.46 -8.27
CA LEU A 48 -20.80 8.32 -7.53
C LEU A 48 -19.36 7.93 -7.85
N THR A 49 -18.50 8.94 -8.00
CA THR A 49 -17.06 8.72 -8.21
C THR A 49 -16.31 8.51 -6.90
N GLY A 50 -16.81 9.08 -5.80
CA GLY A 50 -16.08 9.18 -4.53
C GLY A 50 -14.92 10.17 -4.61
N SER A 51 -14.18 10.29 -3.51
CA SER A 51 -12.91 11.03 -3.40
C SER A 51 -11.72 10.07 -3.31
N THR A 52 -10.49 10.61 -3.38
CA THR A 52 -9.27 9.81 -3.23
C THR A 52 -8.54 10.18 -1.94
N VAL A 53 -8.22 9.19 -1.10
CA VAL A 53 -7.42 9.33 0.12
C VAL A 53 -6.29 8.30 0.09
N GLU A 54 -5.04 8.75 0.14
CA GLU A 54 -3.84 7.89 0.04
C GLU A 54 -3.86 6.92 -1.18
N GLY A 55 -4.49 7.35 -2.27
CA GLY A 55 -4.68 6.57 -3.49
C GLY A 55 -5.91 5.65 -3.51
N TYR A 56 -6.63 5.50 -2.39
CA TYR A 56 -7.86 4.71 -2.33
C TYR A 56 -9.10 5.54 -2.64
N THR A 57 -10.08 4.92 -3.32
CA THR A 57 -11.40 5.52 -3.50
C THR A 57 -12.21 5.44 -2.19
N VAL A 58 -12.71 6.59 -1.75
CA VAL A 58 -13.46 6.76 -0.51
C VAL A 58 -14.80 7.42 -0.79
N LEU A 59 -15.87 6.89 -0.20
CA LEU A 59 -17.16 7.55 -0.13
C LEU A 59 -17.29 8.23 1.23
N ASN A 60 -17.44 9.55 1.23
CA ASN A 60 -17.74 10.30 2.44
C ASN A 60 -19.25 10.51 2.54
N VAL A 61 -19.83 10.06 3.66
CA VAL A 61 -21.25 10.23 3.97
C VAL A 61 -21.39 10.95 5.31
N LYS A 62 -22.43 11.78 5.43
CA LYS A 62 -22.71 12.56 6.63
C LYS A 62 -24.12 12.27 7.16
N PRO A 63 -24.33 11.15 7.86
CA PRO A 63 -25.58 10.89 8.57
C PRO A 63 -25.67 11.79 9.81
N ALA A 64 -26.65 12.69 9.82
CA ALA A 64 -26.85 13.73 10.85
C ALA A 64 -25.55 14.54 11.08
N ASP A 65 -25.07 14.59 12.32
CA ASP A 65 -23.88 15.35 12.74
C ASP A 65 -22.59 14.52 12.72
N SER A 66 -22.64 13.28 12.19
CA SER A 66 -21.47 12.40 12.12
C SER A 66 -20.92 12.30 10.70
N TYR A 67 -19.59 12.29 10.56
CA TYR A 67 -18.91 12.00 9.29
C TYR A 67 -18.41 10.57 9.25
N GLN A 68 -18.63 9.89 8.13
CA GLN A 68 -18.13 8.53 7.89
C GLN A 68 -17.43 8.46 6.54
N SER A 69 -16.17 8.00 6.56
CA SER A 69 -15.37 7.71 5.38
C SER A 69 -15.34 6.22 5.12
N LEU A 70 -16.00 5.81 4.05
CA LEU A 70 -16.12 4.41 3.64
C LEU A 70 -15.14 4.13 2.51
N TYR A 71 -14.13 3.32 2.78
CA TYR A 71 -13.18 2.88 1.76
C TYR A 71 -13.82 1.82 0.87
N LEU A 72 -13.99 2.11 -0.43
CA LEU A 72 -14.78 1.25 -1.32
C LEU A 72 -14.26 -0.18 -1.37
N HIS A 73 -12.95 -0.39 -1.47
CA HIS A 73 -12.36 -1.74 -1.47
C HIS A 73 -12.75 -2.57 -0.24
N ARG A 74 -12.85 -1.94 0.95
CA ARG A 74 -13.25 -2.64 2.18
C ARG A 74 -14.72 -3.00 2.15
N GLU A 75 -15.57 -2.09 1.69
CA GLU A 75 -17.01 -2.33 1.62
C GLU A 75 -17.36 -3.39 0.55
N VAL A 76 -16.71 -3.33 -0.62
CA VAL A 76 -16.83 -4.38 -1.65
C VAL A 76 -16.37 -5.73 -1.08
N ALA A 77 -15.20 -5.79 -0.44
CA ALA A 77 -14.69 -7.04 0.10
C ALA A 77 -15.60 -7.64 1.18
N LYS A 78 -16.19 -6.81 2.06
CA LYS A 78 -17.17 -7.29 3.06
C LYS A 78 -18.41 -7.89 2.43
N LEU A 79 -18.88 -7.35 1.31
CA LEU A 79 -20.14 -7.71 0.68
C LEU A 79 -20.01 -8.84 -0.35
N PHE A 80 -18.85 -8.97 -0.99
CA PHE A 80 -18.65 -9.86 -2.16
C PHE A 80 -17.49 -10.84 -2.03
N VAL A 81 -16.60 -10.69 -1.04
CA VAL A 81 -15.42 -11.56 -0.88
C VAL A 81 -15.51 -12.33 0.43
N LYS A 82 -15.56 -13.66 0.36
CA LYS A 82 -15.61 -14.53 1.54
C LYS A 82 -14.33 -14.34 2.37
N ARG A 83 -14.48 -14.01 3.65
CA ARG A 83 -13.36 -13.88 4.57
C ARG A 83 -12.91 -15.27 5.06
N PRO A 84 -11.65 -15.69 4.86
CA PRO A 84 -11.21 -17.04 5.22
C PRO A 84 -11.21 -17.32 6.73
N GLY A 85 -10.92 -16.31 7.56
CA GLY A 85 -10.86 -16.51 9.01
C GLY A 85 -10.71 -15.21 9.79
N ARG A 86 -10.56 -15.31 11.12
CA ARG A 86 -10.44 -14.16 12.04
C ARG A 86 -9.13 -13.37 11.88
N ALA A 87 -8.05 -14.04 11.48
CA ALA A 87 -6.74 -13.40 11.25
C ALA A 87 -6.72 -12.47 10.02
N HIS A 88 -7.63 -12.69 9.05
CA HIS A 88 -7.68 -11.96 7.79
C HIS A 88 -8.44 -10.64 7.95
N ARG A 89 -7.77 -9.64 8.53
CA ARG A 89 -8.37 -8.35 8.89
C ARG A 89 -8.15 -7.24 7.85
N TYR A 90 -7.26 -7.47 6.89
CA TYR A 90 -6.88 -6.50 5.87
C TYR A 90 -7.45 -6.89 4.52
N VAL A 91 -7.64 -5.91 3.63
CA VAL A 91 -8.06 -6.13 2.25
C VAL A 91 -6.96 -5.59 1.36
N ILE A 92 -6.51 -6.41 0.40
CA ILE A 92 -5.47 -6.05 -0.56
C ILE A 92 -6.03 -6.08 -1.99
N HIS A 93 -5.47 -5.23 -2.85
CA HIS A 93 -5.69 -5.23 -4.29
C HIS A 93 -4.63 -6.10 -4.95
N LEU A 94 -5.03 -7.17 -5.62
CA LEU A 94 -4.12 -8.17 -6.21
C LEU A 94 -3.20 -7.54 -7.28
N ASP A 95 -3.71 -6.59 -8.05
CA ASP A 95 -3.00 -5.87 -9.11
C ASP A 95 -2.19 -4.64 -8.63
N TYR A 96 -2.20 -4.34 -7.33
CA TYR A 96 -1.62 -3.13 -6.74
C TYR A 96 -2.27 -1.79 -7.14
N ASP A 97 -3.34 -1.78 -7.93
CA ASP A 97 -4.09 -0.58 -8.25
C ASP A 97 -5.21 -0.36 -7.21
N LYS A 98 -4.98 0.60 -6.33
CA LYS A 98 -5.91 1.00 -5.26
C LYS A 98 -7.27 1.52 -5.76
N LYS A 99 -7.39 1.86 -7.05
CA LYS A 99 -8.64 2.29 -7.68
C LYS A 99 -9.44 1.12 -8.28
N ASN A 100 -8.81 -0.02 -8.55
CA ASN A 100 -9.48 -1.20 -9.09
C ASN A 100 -10.22 -1.97 -7.98
N ASN A 101 -11.41 -1.48 -7.62
CA ASN A 101 -12.21 -2.02 -6.52
C ASN A 101 -13.11 -3.20 -6.93
N LYS A 102 -12.84 -3.89 -8.05
CA LYS A 102 -13.59 -5.08 -8.44
C LYS A 102 -13.42 -6.18 -7.39
N ALA A 103 -14.49 -6.85 -7.00
CA ALA A 103 -14.45 -7.91 -5.99
C ALA A 103 -13.44 -9.03 -6.34
N THR A 104 -13.29 -9.34 -7.63
CA THR A 104 -12.31 -10.33 -8.13
C THR A 104 -10.86 -9.88 -7.99
N ASN A 105 -10.60 -8.58 -7.85
CA ASN A 105 -9.27 -8.02 -7.61
C ASN A 105 -8.97 -7.85 -6.10
N LEU A 106 -9.92 -8.17 -5.22
CA LEU A 106 -9.79 -7.95 -3.79
C LEU A 106 -9.63 -9.27 -3.05
N LYS A 107 -8.70 -9.31 -2.10
CA LYS A 107 -8.48 -10.48 -1.24
C LYS A 107 -8.39 -10.05 0.23
N TRP A 108 -9.02 -10.81 1.11
CA TRP A 108 -8.80 -10.72 2.55
C TRP A 108 -7.42 -11.29 2.90
N ALA A 109 -6.64 -10.55 3.65
CA ALA A 109 -5.26 -10.88 4.01
C ALA A 109 -5.01 -10.73 5.52
N THR A 110 -4.09 -11.53 6.03
CA THR A 110 -3.45 -11.31 7.33
C THR A 110 -2.51 -10.10 7.26
N LYS A 111 -1.98 -9.68 8.42
CA LYS A 111 -1.01 -8.57 8.48
C LYS A 111 0.25 -8.90 7.67
N GLU A 112 0.79 -10.10 7.87
CA GLU A 112 1.99 -10.59 7.18
C GLU A 112 1.80 -10.69 5.67
N GLU A 113 0.67 -11.27 5.21
CA GLU A 113 0.34 -11.34 3.78
C GLU A 113 0.24 -9.94 3.16
N MET A 114 -0.38 -8.99 3.85
CA MET A 114 -0.51 -7.61 3.37
C MET A 114 0.84 -6.91 3.26
N GLU A 115 1.70 -7.05 4.27
CA GLU A 115 3.06 -6.48 4.27
C GLU A 115 3.91 -7.10 3.16
N ASN A 116 3.90 -8.42 3.02
CA ASN A 116 4.61 -9.13 1.96
C ASN A 116 4.11 -8.74 0.57
N HIS A 117 2.79 -8.60 0.39
CA HIS A 117 2.21 -8.10 -0.86
C HIS A 117 2.73 -6.70 -1.17
N GLN A 118 2.69 -5.78 -0.20
CA GLN A 118 3.17 -4.40 -0.39
C GLN A 118 4.66 -4.33 -0.76
N GLN A 119 5.51 -5.16 -0.14
CA GLN A 119 6.94 -5.25 -0.47
C GLN A 119 7.17 -5.73 -1.91
N ASN A 120 6.26 -6.54 -2.43
CA ASN A 120 6.32 -7.10 -3.77
C ASN A 120 5.74 -6.20 -4.87
N SER A 121 5.10 -5.08 -4.49
CA SER A 121 4.53 -4.14 -5.45
C SER A 121 5.58 -3.60 -6.43
N PRO A 122 5.24 -3.45 -7.74
CA PRO A 122 6.15 -2.90 -8.74
C PRO A 122 6.70 -1.53 -8.34
N ALA A 123 5.85 -0.65 -7.80
CA ALA A 123 6.25 0.67 -7.31
C ALA A 123 7.28 0.59 -6.17
N LYS A 124 7.12 -0.35 -5.23
CA LYS A 124 8.09 -0.52 -4.14
C LYS A 124 9.41 -1.10 -4.64
N LYS A 125 9.36 -2.06 -5.57
CA LYS A 125 10.56 -2.63 -6.21
C LYS A 125 11.34 -1.55 -6.98
N ALA A 126 10.66 -0.77 -7.82
CA ALA A 126 11.25 0.35 -8.55
C ALA A 126 11.83 1.42 -7.61
N TYR A 127 11.12 1.74 -6.52
CA TYR A 127 11.64 2.65 -5.50
C TYR A 127 12.93 2.11 -4.85
N LYS A 128 12.95 0.83 -4.45
CA LYS A 128 14.15 0.20 -3.88
C LYS A 128 15.31 0.22 -4.86
N GLU A 129 15.06 -0.05 -6.13
CA GLU A 129 16.08 0.02 -7.18
C GLU A 129 16.65 1.43 -7.35
N LYS A 130 15.78 2.45 -7.40
CA LYS A 130 16.21 3.86 -7.44
C LYS A 130 17.03 4.25 -6.21
N GLN A 131 16.67 3.75 -5.03
CA GLN A 131 17.46 3.99 -3.82
C GLN A 131 18.82 3.29 -3.84
N ARG A 132 18.90 2.05 -4.35
CA ARG A 132 20.18 1.33 -4.52
C ARG A 132 21.11 2.05 -5.48
N ASN A 133 20.57 2.65 -6.55
CA ASN A 133 21.35 3.33 -7.58
C ASN A 133 21.59 4.83 -7.27
N ARG A 134 21.20 5.31 -6.08
CA ARG A 134 21.35 6.72 -5.72
C ARG A 134 22.82 7.06 -5.48
N LEU A 135 23.38 7.98 -6.27
CA LEU A 135 24.78 8.40 -6.13
C LEU A 135 24.99 9.63 -5.23
N LYS A 136 23.97 10.48 -5.09
CA LYS A 136 24.05 11.78 -4.38
C LYS A 136 23.27 11.76 -3.06
N GLY A 137 23.83 12.41 -2.03
CA GLY A 137 23.20 12.55 -0.71
C GLY A 137 23.29 11.30 0.17
N LEU A 138 24.16 10.35 -0.16
CA LEU A 138 24.51 9.24 0.71
C LEU A 138 25.71 9.62 1.58
N LYS A 139 25.69 9.23 2.86
CA LYS A 139 26.86 9.34 3.75
C LYS A 139 28.08 8.60 3.18
N LEU A 140 27.83 7.50 2.46
CA LEU A 140 28.81 6.66 1.78
C LEU A 140 28.68 6.75 0.26
N ASN A 141 29.81 6.81 -0.43
CA ASN A 141 29.92 6.68 -1.89
C ASN A 141 30.98 5.62 -2.22
N VAL A 142 31.12 5.26 -3.50
CA VAL A 142 32.07 4.23 -3.96
C VAL A 142 33.49 4.48 -3.44
N SER A 143 33.98 5.73 -3.49
CA SER A 143 35.32 6.09 -3.02
C SER A 143 35.49 5.91 -1.51
N LYS A 144 34.52 6.37 -0.70
CA LYS A 144 34.50 6.14 0.75
C LYS A 144 34.44 4.66 1.08
N VAL A 145 33.63 3.88 0.35
CA VAL A 145 33.51 2.43 0.55
C VAL A 145 34.80 1.70 0.18
N LYS A 146 35.49 2.08 -0.91
CA LYS A 146 36.83 1.55 -1.22
C LYS A 146 37.80 1.83 -0.07
N ASN A 147 37.79 3.06 0.49
CA ASN A 147 38.63 3.41 1.64
C ASN A 147 38.28 2.59 2.91
N ILE A 148 36.99 2.41 3.19
CA ILE A 148 36.53 1.54 4.29
C ILE A 148 37.04 0.11 4.07
N LYS A 149 36.84 -0.48 2.89
CA LYS A 149 37.30 -1.85 2.57
C LYS A 149 38.82 -1.99 2.71
N ARG A 150 39.61 -0.98 2.32
CA ARG A 150 41.07 -0.95 2.56
C ARG A 150 41.44 -0.92 4.05
N LEU A 151 40.70 -0.16 4.86
CA LEU A 151 40.92 -0.10 6.31
C LEU A 151 40.54 -1.42 6.99
N LEU A 152 39.44 -2.04 6.58
CA LEU A 152 38.98 -3.34 7.09
C LEU A 152 39.94 -4.49 6.74
N ASN A 153 40.63 -4.40 5.61
CA ASN A 153 41.65 -5.38 5.19
C ASN A 153 43.02 -5.20 5.89
N LYS A 154 43.18 -4.20 6.78
CA LYS A 154 44.40 -3.98 7.57
C LYS A 154 44.12 -4.23 9.05
N PRO A 155 44.05 -5.51 9.48
CA PRO A 155 43.74 -5.85 10.87
C PRO A 155 44.73 -5.19 11.83
N GLY A 156 44.22 -4.66 12.95
CA GLY A 156 45.01 -4.03 14.02
C GLY A 156 45.28 -2.53 13.88
N LYS A 157 45.08 -1.92 12.70
CA LYS A 157 45.37 -0.48 12.52
C LYS A 157 44.27 0.44 13.06
N LYS A 158 43.00 0.05 12.90
CA LYS A 158 41.83 0.76 13.46
C LYS A 158 40.75 -0.25 13.84
N THR A 159 40.06 0.02 14.94
CA THR A 159 38.89 -0.77 15.36
C THR A 159 37.66 -0.43 14.51
N MET A 160 36.64 -1.30 14.54
CA MET A 160 35.36 -1.02 13.88
C MET A 160 34.76 0.32 14.34
N LYS A 161 34.77 0.56 15.65
CA LYS A 161 34.33 1.83 16.26
C LYS A 161 35.05 3.04 15.67
N GLN A 162 36.38 3.00 15.61
CA GLN A 162 37.19 4.11 15.07
C GLN A 162 36.93 4.37 13.58
N ILE A 163 36.73 3.32 12.79
CA ILE A 163 36.37 3.46 11.38
C ILE A 163 34.95 4.03 11.27
N ALA A 164 34.01 3.59 12.11
CA ALA A 164 32.63 4.03 12.07
C ALA A 164 32.51 5.53 12.35
N GLU A 165 33.18 6.00 13.41
CA GLU A 165 33.30 7.42 13.76
C GLU A 165 33.94 8.23 12.63
N GLN A 166 35.03 7.75 12.02
CA GLN A 166 35.71 8.46 10.92
C GLN A 166 34.80 8.71 9.70
N PHE A 167 33.86 7.80 9.42
CA PHE A 167 32.97 7.90 8.27
C PHE A 167 31.54 8.36 8.64
N ASP A 168 31.29 8.69 9.91
CA ASP A 168 29.96 9.06 10.45
C ASP A 168 28.86 8.03 10.13
N ILE A 169 29.19 6.75 10.36
CA ILE A 169 28.30 5.61 10.13
C ILE A 169 28.22 4.73 11.37
N SER A 170 27.22 3.84 11.46
CA SER A 170 27.15 2.87 12.55
C SER A 170 28.12 1.72 12.33
N GLU A 171 28.61 1.10 13.42
CA GLU A 171 29.47 -0.10 13.31
C GLU A 171 28.78 -1.23 12.54
N MET A 172 27.45 -1.37 12.68
CA MET A 172 26.68 -2.34 11.90
C MET A 172 26.81 -2.11 10.39
N GLN A 173 26.88 -0.86 9.93
CA GLN A 173 27.11 -0.58 8.51
C GLN A 173 28.48 -1.08 8.05
N LEU A 174 29.51 -1.02 8.88
CA LEU A 174 30.82 -1.61 8.57
C LEU A 174 30.77 -3.13 8.50
N TYR A 175 30.09 -3.79 9.44
CA TYR A 175 29.91 -5.24 9.39
C TYR A 175 29.17 -5.69 8.13
N ARG A 176 28.13 -4.97 7.70
CA ARG A 176 27.41 -5.24 6.44
C ARG A 176 28.25 -5.00 5.18
N ILE A 177 29.16 -4.02 5.22
CA ILE A 177 30.13 -3.78 4.13
C ILE A 177 31.19 -4.89 4.11
N LYS A 178 31.64 -5.34 5.29
CA LYS A 178 32.63 -6.41 5.45
C LYS A 178 32.08 -7.77 4.99
N SER A 179 30.83 -8.09 5.34
CA SER A 179 30.18 -9.35 4.94
C SER A 179 29.74 -9.37 3.48
N GLY A 180 29.71 -8.22 2.80
CA GLY A 180 29.19 -8.09 1.45
C GLY A 180 27.66 -8.01 1.36
N GLU A 181 26.94 -7.97 2.49
CA GLU A 181 25.49 -7.71 2.49
C GLU A 181 25.16 -6.38 1.81
N ASN A 182 25.96 -5.34 2.09
CA ASN A 182 25.90 -4.04 1.44
C ASN A 182 27.18 -3.75 0.64
N TRP A 183 27.02 -3.09 -0.50
CA TRP A 183 28.15 -2.68 -1.37
C TRP A 183 29.04 -3.84 -1.84
N SER A 184 28.48 -5.05 -2.05
CA SER A 184 29.20 -6.19 -2.66
C SER A 184 29.83 -5.84 -4.01
N HIS A 185 29.13 -5.04 -4.82
CA HIS A 185 29.58 -4.59 -6.15
C HIS A 185 30.80 -3.65 -6.15
N VAL A 186 31.23 -3.11 -5.01
CA VAL A 186 32.42 -2.23 -4.94
C VAL A 186 33.66 -3.06 -4.64
N THR A 187 34.48 -3.34 -5.64
CA THR A 187 35.74 -4.08 -5.51
C THR A 187 36.92 -3.16 -5.19
N LEU A 188 38.05 -3.73 -4.75
CA LEU A 188 39.26 -2.97 -4.36
C LEU A 188 40.26 -2.73 -5.48
N ASP A 189 39.93 -3.16 -6.71
CA ASP A 189 40.68 -2.92 -7.95
C ASP A 189 41.23 -1.48 -8.02
#